data_AF-A0A2D9P4C2-F1
#
_entry.id   AF-A0A2D9P4C2-F1
#
_cell.length_a   1.000
_cell.length_b   1.000
_cell.length_c   1.000
_cell.angle_alpha   90.00
_cell.angle_beta   90.00
_cell.angle_gamma   90.00
#
_symmetry.space_group_name_H-M   'P 1'
#
loop_
_entity.id
_entity.type
_entity.pdbx_description
1 polymer ?
#
loop_
_entity_poly.entity_id
_entity_poly.type
_entity_poly.pdbx_seq_one_letter_code
_entity_poly.pdbx_strand_id
1 'polypeptide(L)'
;MEKENKIIFYTKLLSSIENKRDVKIFDNENFEETKKEILKIKKNQNIEIWGATNSEKHKNKEILLVKDHINFSGYNPLIGKQKKIKTNFPDMTNVYEQQKNAIITISRGKYFLEEDIYNYPTQYFCYFAIIARSLGIKKVRGFLVNQKINNLKKHIVAKN
;
A
#
# COMPACT_ATOMS: atom_id res chain seq x y z
N MET A 1 5.99 -9.50 27.13
CA MET A 1 5.51 -9.48 25.73
C MET A 1 6.47 -8.61 24.94
N GLU A 2 7.36 -9.20 24.16
CA GLU A 2 8.17 -8.43 23.21
C GLU A 2 7.21 -7.70 22.26
N LYS A 3 7.30 -6.37 22.19
CA LYS A 3 6.60 -5.62 21.13
C LYS A 3 7.05 -6.24 19.81
N GLU A 4 6.10 -6.71 19.00
CA GLU A 4 6.40 -7.12 17.62
C GLU A 4 7.28 -6.03 16.99
N ASN A 5 8.49 -6.40 16.59
CA ASN A 5 9.43 -5.50 15.95
C ASN A 5 8.92 -5.21 14.53
N LYS A 6 7.92 -4.34 14.42
CA LYS A 6 7.24 -4.02 13.16
C LYS A 6 7.32 -2.54 12.82
N ILE A 7 7.29 -2.26 11.53
CA ILE A 7 7.21 -0.93 10.97
C ILE A 7 5.98 -0.85 10.07
N ILE A 8 5.17 0.19 10.29
CA ILE A 8 3.87 0.33 9.66
C ILE A 8 3.90 1.53 8.74
N PHE A 9 3.50 1.31 7.48
CA PHE A 9 3.30 2.33 6.47
C PHE A 9 1.82 2.45 6.16
N TYR A 10 1.31 3.68 6.12
CA TYR A 10 -0.05 4.01 5.69
C TYR A 10 0.01 4.71 4.33
N THR A 11 -0.88 4.37 3.41
CA THR A 11 -1.08 5.23 2.22
C THR A 11 -1.56 6.62 2.66
N LYS A 12 -1.25 7.65 1.87
CA LYS A 12 -1.75 9.02 2.11
C LYS A 12 -3.25 9.07 2.39
N LEU A 13 -4.04 8.32 1.63
CA LEU A 13 -5.50 8.23 1.79
C LEU A 13 -5.89 7.61 3.14
N LEU A 14 -5.30 6.48 3.53
CA LEU A 14 -5.67 5.88 4.82
C LEU A 14 -5.24 6.80 5.98
N SER A 15 -4.07 7.43 5.88
CA SER A 15 -3.57 8.34 6.90
C SER A 15 -4.43 9.60 7.08
N SER A 16 -5.14 10.06 6.05
CA SER A 16 -6.07 11.18 6.19
C SER A 16 -7.39 10.79 6.85
N ILE A 17 -7.74 9.50 6.82
CA ILE A 17 -8.96 8.94 7.41
C ILE A 17 -8.72 8.49 8.86
N GLU A 18 -7.60 7.83 9.11
CA GLU A 18 -7.24 7.22 10.39
C GLU A 18 -6.16 8.06 11.08
N ASN A 19 -6.46 8.63 12.24
CA ASN A 19 -5.48 9.38 13.02
C ASN A 19 -4.68 8.44 13.93
N LYS A 20 -3.64 7.81 13.39
CA LYS A 20 -2.68 6.99 14.15
C LYS A 20 -1.33 7.70 14.28
N ARG A 21 -0.78 7.72 15.50
CA ARG A 21 0.47 8.44 15.83
C ARG A 21 1.76 7.65 15.51
N ASP A 22 1.69 6.32 15.48
CA ASP A 22 2.87 5.44 15.32
C ASP A 22 2.95 4.77 13.94
N VAL A 23 2.65 5.53 12.88
CA VAL A 23 2.72 5.05 11.49
C VAL A 23 3.56 6.00 10.64
N LYS A 24 4.25 5.44 9.64
CA LYS A 24 4.91 6.22 8.59
C LYS A 24 3.94 6.43 7.45
N ILE A 25 3.98 7.60 6.81
CA ILE A 25 3.16 7.87 5.63
C ILE A 25 3.96 7.46 4.40
N PHE A 26 3.41 6.55 3.60
CA PHE A 26 3.91 6.24 2.28
C PHE A 26 3.50 7.35 1.31
N ASP A 27 4.49 8.03 0.74
CA ASP A 27 4.30 9.04 -0.29
C ASP A 27 4.52 8.44 -1.68
N ASN A 28 3.42 8.27 -2.41
CA ASN A 28 3.42 7.73 -3.78
C ASN A 28 4.03 8.67 -4.83
N GLU A 29 4.16 9.97 -4.54
CA GLU A 29 4.72 10.98 -5.43
C GLU A 29 6.20 11.23 -5.12
N ASN A 30 6.59 11.06 -3.86
CA ASN A 30 7.98 11.26 -3.41
C ASN A 30 8.73 9.93 -3.25
N PHE A 31 9.32 9.47 -4.36
CA PHE A 31 10.15 8.27 -4.38
C PHE A 31 11.35 8.34 -3.42
N GLU A 32 12.02 9.49 -3.31
CA GLU A 32 13.24 9.60 -2.48
C GLU A 32 12.92 9.47 -1.00
N GLU A 33 11.85 10.12 -0.54
CA GLU A 33 11.43 10.00 0.86
C GLU A 33 10.99 8.57 1.19
N THR A 34 10.17 7.95 0.32
CA THR A 34 9.78 6.54 0.48
C THR A 34 11.00 5.62 0.50
N LYS A 35 11.95 5.81 -0.41
CA LYS A 35 13.20 5.05 -0.45
C LYS A 35 13.99 5.21 0.84
N LYS A 36 14.17 6.45 1.32
CA LYS A 36 14.89 6.77 2.55
C LYS A 36 14.27 6.05 3.75
N GLU A 37 12.95 6.04 3.86
CA GLU A 37 12.24 5.33 4.94
C GLU A 37 12.40 3.81 4.85
N ILE A 38 12.34 3.24 3.64
CA ILE A 38 12.56 1.80 3.43
C ILE A 38 13.99 1.39 3.77
N LEU A 39 14.99 2.22 3.43
CA LEU A 39 16.40 1.92 3.73
C LEU A 39 16.74 1.98 5.23
N LYS A 40 15.91 2.63 6.05
CA LYS A 40 16.06 2.64 7.52
C LYS A 40 15.56 1.35 8.18
N ILE A 41 14.84 0.50 7.45
CA ILE A 41 14.25 -0.73 8.00
C ILE A 41 15.37 -1.74 8.32
N LYS A 42 15.38 -2.25 9.56
CA LYS A 42 16.32 -3.26 10.02
C LYS A 42 15.93 -4.65 9.50
N LYS A 43 16.91 -5.54 9.29
CA LYS A 43 16.73 -6.87 8.66
C LYS A 43 15.63 -7.74 9.28
N ASN A 44 15.37 -7.61 10.58
CA ASN A 44 14.41 -8.44 11.33
C ASN A 44 13.10 -7.71 11.64
N GLN A 45 12.82 -6.59 10.97
CA GLN A 45 11.55 -5.87 11.15
C GLN A 45 10.48 -6.41 10.21
N ASN A 46 9.30 -6.68 10.77
CA ASN A 46 8.10 -6.96 9.97
C ASN A 46 7.61 -5.65 9.34
N ILE A 47 7.37 -5.67 8.04
CA ILE A 47 6.95 -4.48 7.29
C ILE A 47 5.49 -4.63 6.95
N GLU A 48 4.68 -3.67 7.36
CA GLU A 48 3.26 -3.63 7.05
C GLU A 48 2.96 -2.41 6.17
N ILE A 49 2.17 -2.62 5.12
CA ILE A 49 1.56 -1.54 4.32
C ILE A 49 0.05 -1.61 4.46
N TRP A 50 -0.55 -0.49 4.82
CA TRP A 50 -1.97 -0.34 5.07
C TRP A 50 -2.58 0.68 4.11
N GLY A 51 -3.69 0.32 3.48
CA GLY A 51 -4.45 1.18 2.59
C GLY A 51 -5.93 1.25 2.96
N ALA A 52 -6.67 2.10 2.24
CA ALA A 52 -8.11 2.15 2.33
C ALA A 52 -8.73 1.50 1.08
N THR A 53 -9.89 0.86 1.25
CA THR A 53 -10.67 0.30 0.16
C THR A 53 -12.16 0.54 0.40
N ASN A 54 -12.98 0.26 -0.60
CA ASN A 54 -14.44 0.20 -0.46
C ASN A 54 -14.95 -1.10 -1.07
N SER A 55 -15.73 -1.83 -0.29
CA SER A 55 -16.46 -3.00 -0.73
C SER A 55 -17.76 -3.12 0.06
N GLU A 56 -18.87 -3.27 -0.65
CA GLU A 56 -20.19 -3.49 -0.06
C GLU A 56 -20.32 -4.88 0.60
N LYS A 57 -19.42 -5.81 0.25
CA LYS A 57 -19.38 -7.18 0.80
C LYS A 57 -18.85 -7.24 2.24
N HIS A 58 -18.25 -6.15 2.72
CA HIS A 58 -17.59 -6.09 4.03
C HIS A 58 -18.13 -4.97 4.89
N LYS A 59 -18.03 -5.15 6.21
CA LYS A 59 -18.44 -4.12 7.16
C LYS A 59 -17.49 -2.94 7.08
N ASN A 60 -18.00 -1.75 7.41
CA ASN A 60 -17.15 -0.58 7.56
C ASN A 60 -16.09 -0.84 8.66
N LYS A 61 -14.85 -0.39 8.42
CA LYS A 61 -13.64 -0.63 9.23
C LYS A 61 -13.15 -2.07 9.30
N GLU A 62 -13.75 -3.00 8.55
CA GLU A 62 -13.23 -4.36 8.45
C GLU A 62 -11.83 -4.35 7.83
N ILE A 63 -10.92 -5.17 8.39
CA ILE A 63 -9.53 -5.29 7.92
C ILE A 63 -9.42 -6.49 7.00
N LEU A 64 -8.99 -6.24 5.77
CA LEU A 64 -8.80 -7.24 4.73
C LEU A 64 -7.31 -7.49 4.52
N LEU A 65 -6.91 -8.75 4.61
CA LEU A 65 -5.54 -9.19 4.35
C LEU A 65 -5.29 -9.22 2.84
N VAL A 66 -4.14 -8.72 2.40
CA VAL A 66 -3.76 -8.69 0.98
C VAL A 66 -2.68 -9.73 0.71
N LYS A 67 -2.93 -10.62 -0.26
CA LYS A 67 -1.95 -11.60 -0.74
C LYS A 67 -1.34 -11.26 -2.09
N ASP A 68 -2.00 -10.40 -2.87
CA ASP A 68 -1.51 -9.95 -4.16
C ASP A 68 -2.14 -8.62 -4.61
N HIS A 69 -1.56 -7.99 -5.62
CA HIS A 69 -2.10 -6.80 -6.25
C HIS A 69 -2.14 -6.89 -7.78
N ILE A 70 -3.09 -6.17 -8.37
CA ILE A 70 -3.05 -5.77 -9.78
C ILE A 70 -2.72 -4.29 -9.81
N ASN A 71 -1.65 -3.91 -10.52
CA ASN A 71 -1.31 -2.51 -10.71
C ASN A 71 -2.07 -1.94 -11.92
N PHE A 72 -3.19 -1.26 -11.66
CA PHE A 72 -4.03 -0.64 -12.68
C PHE A 72 -4.02 0.90 -12.56
N SER A 73 -2.91 1.47 -12.05
CA SER A 73 -2.73 2.92 -11.98
C SER A 73 -2.30 3.56 -13.31
N GLY A 74 -1.94 2.73 -14.29
CA GLY A 74 -1.35 3.17 -15.56
C GLY A 74 0.12 3.60 -15.46
N TYR A 75 0.77 3.41 -14.30
CA TYR A 75 2.16 3.85 -14.10
C TYR A 75 2.95 2.91 -13.18
N ASN A 76 4.27 2.86 -13.37
CA ASN A 76 5.19 2.09 -12.55
C ASN A 76 6.15 3.06 -11.81
N PRO A 77 6.23 3.00 -10.46
CA PRO A 77 7.02 3.95 -9.67
C PRO A 77 8.54 3.88 -9.90
N LEU A 78 9.03 2.88 -10.64
CA LEU A 78 10.46 2.67 -10.91
C LEU A 78 10.93 3.29 -12.23
N ILE A 79 10.02 3.79 -13.08
CA ILE A 79 10.38 4.41 -14.36
C ILE A 79 11.36 5.58 -14.12
N GLY A 80 12.53 5.51 -14.77
CA GLY A 80 13.59 6.52 -14.65
C GLY A 80 14.42 6.46 -13.34
N LYS A 81 14.25 5.43 -12.49
CA LYS A 81 14.92 5.32 -11.19
C LYS A 81 15.96 4.20 -11.11
N GLN A 82 16.39 3.63 -12.23
CA GLN A 82 17.28 2.46 -12.30
C GLN A 82 18.60 2.67 -11.53
N LYS A 83 19.19 3.87 -11.60
CA LYS A 83 20.45 4.20 -10.86
C LYS A 83 20.26 4.31 -9.34
N LYS A 84 19.02 4.24 -8.83
CA LYS A 84 18.68 4.52 -7.43
C LYS A 84 18.15 3.31 -6.67
N ILE A 85 18.02 2.16 -7.33
CA ILE A 85 17.46 0.91 -6.80
C ILE A 85 18.49 -0.21 -6.85
N LYS A 86 18.26 -1.31 -6.13
CA LYS A 86 19.19 -2.46 -6.09
C LYS A 86 19.00 -3.41 -7.27
N THR A 87 17.77 -3.54 -7.76
CA THR A 87 17.45 -4.35 -8.95
C THR A 87 16.57 -3.55 -9.90
N ASN A 88 16.91 -3.57 -11.19
CA ASN A 88 16.15 -2.92 -12.25
C ASN A 88 14.89 -3.72 -12.63
N PHE A 89 14.88 -5.02 -12.35
CA PHE A 89 13.81 -5.95 -12.69
C PHE A 89 13.42 -6.74 -11.44
N PRO A 90 12.71 -6.11 -10.49
CA PRO A 90 12.27 -6.80 -9.29
C PRO A 90 11.26 -7.92 -9.63
N ASP A 91 11.52 -9.13 -9.14
CA ASP A 91 10.53 -10.20 -9.13
C ASP A 91 9.44 -9.89 -8.09
N MET A 92 8.20 -9.76 -8.55
CA MET A 92 7.03 -9.44 -7.72
C MET A 92 6.35 -10.68 -7.14
N THR A 93 6.78 -11.88 -7.52
CA THR A 93 6.26 -13.14 -6.99
C THR A 93 6.32 -13.15 -5.47
N ASN A 94 5.21 -13.51 -4.81
CA ASN A 94 5.10 -13.61 -3.35
C ASN A 94 5.58 -12.35 -2.59
N VAL A 95 5.31 -11.14 -3.13
CA VAL A 95 5.66 -9.87 -2.46
C VAL A 95 4.89 -9.64 -1.17
N TYR A 96 3.66 -10.15 -1.10
CA TYR A 96 2.91 -10.17 0.15
C TYR A 96 3.01 -11.52 0.84
N GLU A 97 2.93 -11.48 2.17
CA GLU A 97 2.73 -12.68 2.98
C GLU A 97 1.44 -13.41 2.58
N GLN A 98 1.57 -14.70 2.23
CA GLN A 98 0.44 -15.52 1.82
C GLN A 98 -0.34 -15.98 3.05
N GLN A 99 -1.64 -15.70 3.06
CA GLN A 99 -2.53 -16.04 4.17
C GLN A 99 -3.86 -16.57 3.63
N LYS A 100 -4.51 -17.47 4.38
CA LYS A 100 -5.82 -18.02 4.02
C LYS A 100 -6.85 -16.89 4.03
N ASN A 101 -7.77 -16.90 3.06
CA ASN A 101 -8.83 -15.89 2.87
C ASN A 101 -8.34 -14.47 2.56
N ALA A 102 -7.04 -14.27 2.28
CA ALA A 102 -6.54 -12.98 1.82
C ALA A 102 -6.99 -12.67 0.39
N ILE A 103 -7.20 -11.38 0.12
CA ILE A 103 -7.72 -10.84 -1.14
C ILE A 103 -6.61 -10.46 -2.11
N ILE A 104 -7.00 -10.32 -3.38
CA ILE A 104 -6.22 -9.62 -4.41
C ILE A 104 -6.81 -8.21 -4.52
N THR A 105 -5.98 -7.19 -4.37
CA THR A 105 -6.42 -5.78 -4.47
C THR A 105 -6.10 -5.19 -5.85
N ILE A 106 -6.85 -4.18 -6.27
CA ILE A 106 -6.63 -3.47 -7.53
C ILE A 106 -6.20 -2.04 -7.20
N SER A 107 -4.92 -1.72 -7.46
CA SER A 107 -4.39 -0.37 -7.24
C SER A 107 -4.70 0.52 -8.43
N ARG A 108 -5.66 1.43 -8.27
CA ARG A 108 -6.26 2.30 -9.31
C ARG A 108 -5.58 3.66 -9.47
N GLY A 109 -4.68 4.02 -8.54
CA GLY A 109 -4.07 5.35 -8.51
C GLY A 109 -5.11 6.47 -8.43
N LYS A 110 -5.05 7.44 -9.35
CA LYS A 110 -6.00 8.57 -9.41
C LYS A 110 -7.44 8.15 -9.74
N TYR A 111 -7.62 7.00 -10.39
CA TYR A 111 -8.92 6.47 -10.82
C TYR A 111 -9.64 5.65 -9.74
N PHE A 112 -9.23 5.79 -8.47
CA PHE A 112 -9.74 4.98 -7.35
C PHE A 112 -11.21 5.23 -7.01
N LEU A 113 -11.72 6.44 -7.25
CA LEU A 113 -13.12 6.80 -6.96
C LEU A 113 -14.06 6.67 -8.16
N GLU A 114 -13.53 6.32 -9.33
CA GLU A 114 -14.38 6.06 -10.48
C GLU A 114 -15.25 4.85 -10.18
N GLU A 115 -16.51 4.93 -10.58
CA GLU A 115 -17.42 3.79 -10.46
C GLU A 115 -16.87 2.65 -11.31
N ASP A 116 -16.46 1.57 -10.65
CA ASP A 116 -15.90 0.42 -11.30
C ASP A 116 -16.46 -0.87 -10.71
N ILE A 117 -16.37 -1.94 -11.49
CA ILE A 117 -16.83 -3.28 -11.13
C ILE A 117 -15.78 -4.05 -10.33
N TYR A 118 -14.69 -3.39 -9.92
CA TYR A 118 -13.52 -4.06 -9.38
C TYR A 118 -13.67 -4.30 -7.89
N ASN A 119 -13.36 -5.53 -7.44
CA ASN A 119 -13.34 -5.82 -6.02
C ASN A 119 -12.08 -5.23 -5.38
N TYR A 120 -12.26 -4.59 -4.22
CA TYR A 120 -11.19 -4.08 -3.37
C TYR A 120 -10.24 -3.08 -4.08
N PRO A 121 -10.77 -2.02 -4.71
CA PRO A 121 -9.93 -0.99 -5.29
C PRO A 121 -9.13 -0.29 -4.19
N THR A 122 -7.98 0.27 -4.52
CA THR A 122 -7.15 1.05 -3.59
C THR A 122 -6.34 2.11 -4.32
N GLN A 123 -5.94 3.16 -3.61
CA GLN A 123 -5.17 4.27 -4.18
C GLN A 123 -3.66 4.07 -3.94
N TYR A 124 -2.92 3.83 -5.03
CA TYR A 124 -1.45 3.71 -5.11
C TYR A 124 -0.78 2.69 -4.16
N PHE A 125 -1.55 1.83 -3.49
CA PHE A 125 -1.05 0.88 -2.48
C PHE A 125 0.10 -0.01 -2.98
N CYS A 126 0.01 -0.52 -4.21
CA CYS A 126 1.00 -1.44 -4.76
C CYS A 126 2.38 -0.78 -4.96
N TYR A 127 2.46 0.54 -5.08
CA TYR A 127 3.72 1.24 -5.33
C TYR A 127 4.71 1.02 -4.20
N PHE A 128 4.25 0.97 -2.95
CA PHE A 128 5.11 0.66 -1.82
C PHE A 128 5.78 -0.71 -1.99
N ALA A 129 5.01 -1.75 -2.34
CA ALA A 129 5.53 -3.09 -2.52
C ALA A 129 6.55 -3.17 -3.67
N ILE A 130 6.27 -2.48 -4.78
CA ILE A 130 7.17 -2.39 -5.94
C ILE A 130 8.50 -1.72 -5.55
N ILE A 131 8.43 -0.55 -4.88
CA ILE A 131 9.62 0.19 -4.44
C ILE A 131 10.39 -0.64 -3.42
N ALA A 132 9.73 -1.19 -2.40
CA ALA A 132 10.37 -2.02 -1.38
C ALA A 132 11.10 -3.22 -2.00
N ARG A 133 10.46 -3.91 -2.94
CA ARG A 133 11.07 -5.04 -3.65
C ARG A 133 12.33 -4.63 -4.41
N SER A 134 12.28 -3.53 -5.15
CA SER A 134 13.45 -2.99 -5.89
C SER A 134 14.63 -2.59 -4.98
N LEU A 135 14.36 -2.33 -3.70
CA LEU A 135 15.36 -2.00 -2.67
C LEU A 135 15.84 -3.23 -1.86
N GLY A 136 15.40 -4.43 -2.24
CA GLY A 136 15.82 -5.70 -1.66
C GLY A 136 14.96 -6.20 -0.50
N ILE A 137 13.82 -5.56 -0.22
CA ILE A 137 12.84 -6.11 0.72
C ILE A 137 12.16 -7.32 0.08
N LYS A 138 12.19 -8.46 0.77
CA LYS A 138 11.70 -9.73 0.20
C LYS A 138 10.20 -9.96 0.38
N LYS A 139 9.60 -9.37 1.40
CA LYS A 139 8.19 -9.63 1.75
C LYS A 139 7.66 -8.48 2.59
N VAL A 140 6.39 -8.17 2.40
CA VAL A 140 5.63 -7.22 3.22
C VAL A 140 4.29 -7.86 3.61
N ARG A 141 3.66 -7.37 4.66
CA ARG A 141 2.28 -7.69 5.01
C ARG A 141 1.38 -6.58 4.49
N GLY A 142 0.34 -6.94 3.76
CA GLY A 142 -0.60 -5.98 3.18
C GLY A 142 -1.95 -6.02 3.87
N PHE A 143 -2.49 -4.85 4.17
CA PHE A 143 -3.79 -4.70 4.82
C PHE A 143 -4.60 -3.59 4.15
N LEU A 144 -5.90 -3.80 3.94
CA LEU A 144 -6.83 -2.75 3.57
C LEU A 144 -7.89 -2.60 4.64
N VAL A 145 -8.16 -1.36 5.02
CA VAL A 145 -9.31 -1.03 5.87
C VAL A 145 -10.48 -0.68 4.97
N ASN A 146 -11.56 -1.44 5.05
CA ASN A 146 -12.78 -1.14 4.33
C ASN A 146 -13.41 0.15 4.88
N GLN A 147 -13.82 1.05 4.00
CA GLN A 147 -14.41 2.33 4.35
C GLN A 147 -15.69 2.53 3.54
N LYS A 148 -16.68 3.23 4.11
CA LYS A 148 -17.83 3.72 3.32
C LYS A 148 -17.34 4.67 2.23
N ILE A 149 -17.90 4.56 1.01
CA ILE A 149 -17.50 5.40 -0.14
C ILE A 149 -17.61 6.90 0.15
N ASN A 150 -18.66 7.32 0.87
CA ASN A 150 -18.86 8.72 1.26
C ASN A 150 -17.76 9.23 2.21
N ASN A 151 -17.14 8.34 2.99
CA ASN A 151 -16.00 8.71 3.82
C ASN A 151 -14.76 8.96 2.94
N LEU A 152 -14.48 8.04 2.01
CA LEU A 152 -13.34 8.16 1.08
C LEU A 152 -13.40 9.44 0.23
N LYS A 153 -14.57 9.78 -0.32
CA LYS A 153 -14.77 10.97 -1.15
C LYS A 153 -14.37 12.26 -0.43
N LYS A 154 -14.64 12.40 0.88
CA LYS A 154 -14.27 13.59 1.68
C LYS A 154 -12.75 13.83 1.74
N HIS A 155 -11.96 12.77 1.71
CA HIS A 155 -10.52 12.85 1.90
C HIS A 155 -9.70 12.92 0.60
N ILE A 156 -10.33 12.63 -0.54
CA ILE A 156 -9.69 12.69 -1.86
C ILE A 156 -10.01 14.01 -2.57
N VAL A 157 -11.24 14.55 -2.41
CA VAL A 157 -11.66 15.81 -3.04
C VAL A 157 -10.94 17.03 -2.43
N ALA A 158 -10.41 16.92 -1.22
CA ALA A 158 -9.77 18.03 -0.51
C ALA A 158 -8.32 18.36 -0.97
N LYS A 159 -7.84 17.82 -2.11
CA LYS A 159 -6.43 17.97 -2.57
C LYS A 159 -6.25 18.23 -4.07
N ASN A 160 -7.20 18.91 -4.70
CA ASN A 160 -6.96 19.59 -5.98
C ASN A 160 -6.86 21.09 -5.74
#